data_AF-A0A4U1EKK7-F1
#
_entry.id   AF-A0A4U1EKK7-F1
#
_cell.length_a   1.000
_cell.length_b   1.000
_cell.length_c   1.000
_cell.angle_alpha   90.00
_cell.angle_beta   90.00
_cell.angle_gamma   90.00
#
_symmetry.space_group_name_H-M   'P 1'
#
loop_
_entity.id
_entity.type
_entity.pdbx_description
1 polymer ?
#
loop_
_entity_poly.entity_id
_entity_poly.type
_entity_poly.pdbx_seq_one_letter_code
_entity_poly.pdbx_strand_id
1 'polypeptide(L)'
;MATVPKLLQQQEEEHSKLRSVSVDLNVDPLLQTDIPYALSERDKVKFTVHTKTTLPTFQSPEFSVTRQHEDFVWLHDTLIETTDYAGLIILPAPAKPDFNGP
;
A
#
# COMPACT_ATOMS: atom_id res chain seq x y z
N MET A 1 41.29 -42.03 -21.05
CA MET A 1 41.09 -41.50 -19.68
C MET A 1 41.37 -40.01 -19.71
N ALA A 2 40.34 -39.18 -19.59
CA ALA A 2 40.50 -37.75 -19.34
C ALA A 2 39.38 -37.35 -18.36
N THR A 3 39.75 -37.23 -17.09
CA THR A 3 38.89 -36.74 -16.02
C THR A 3 38.70 -35.24 -16.23
N VAL A 4 37.47 -34.82 -16.48
CA VAL A 4 37.06 -33.41 -16.47
C VAL A 4 37.26 -32.87 -15.04
N PRO A 5 37.97 -31.74 -14.83
CA PRO A 5 38.23 -31.24 -13.49
C PRO A 5 36.95 -30.71 -12.84
N LYS A 6 36.72 -31.13 -11.60
CA LYS A 6 35.59 -30.84 -10.69
C LYS A 6 35.39 -29.34 -10.35
N LEU A 7 36.14 -28.43 -10.98
CA LEU A 7 36.16 -27.00 -10.65
C LEU A 7 34.92 -26.25 -11.17
N LEU A 8 34.36 -26.66 -12.31
CA LEU A 8 33.25 -25.93 -12.93
C LEU A 8 31.89 -26.20 -12.25
N GLN A 9 31.77 -27.31 -11.52
CA GLN A 9 30.50 -27.71 -10.91
C GLN A 9 30.28 -27.08 -9.52
N GLN A 10 31.31 -26.45 -8.94
CA GLN A 10 31.20 -25.74 -7.67
C GLN A 10 30.86 -24.24 -7.83
N GLN A 11 30.97 -23.69 -9.05
CA GLN A 11 30.65 -22.28 -9.30
C GLN A 11 29.15 -22.03 -9.61
N GLU A 12 28.40 -23.04 -10.04
CA GLU A 12 26.96 -22.87 -10.34
C GLU A 12 26.06 -22.94 -9.09
N GLU A 13 26.45 -23.66 -8.04
CA GLU A 13 25.63 -23.77 -6.81
C GLU A 13 25.74 -22.54 -5.90
N GLU A 14 26.89 -21.86 -5.86
CA GLU A 14 27.08 -20.66 -5.02
C GLU A 14 26.34 -19.43 -5.56
N HIS A 15 26.14 -19.33 -6.88
CA HIS A 15 25.45 -18.18 -7.48
C HIS A 15 23.92 -18.20 -7.23
N SER A 16 23.35 -19.37 -6.93
CA SER A 16 21.92 -19.54 -6.60
C SER A 16 21.55 -19.03 -5.19
N LYS A 17 22.54 -18.84 -4.30
CA LYS A 17 22.30 -18.44 -2.91
C LYS A 17 22.29 -16.93 -2.68
N LEU A 18 22.69 -16.15 -3.68
CA LEU A 18 22.56 -14.69 -3.67
C LEU A 18 21.13 -14.30 -4.06
N ARG A 19 20.15 -14.71 -3.24
CA ARG A 19 18.82 -14.12 -3.31
C ARG A 19 18.98 -12.68 -2.85
N SER A 20 18.98 -11.74 -3.79
CA SER A 20 18.89 -10.32 -3.49
C SER A 20 17.62 -10.09 -2.66
N VAL A 21 17.80 -9.81 -1.36
CA VAL A 21 16.71 -9.37 -0.49
C VAL A 21 16.52 -7.88 -0.80
N SER A 22 15.48 -7.56 -1.56
CA SER A 22 15.02 -6.17 -1.64
C SER A 22 14.42 -5.81 -0.28
N VAL A 23 15.14 -5.00 0.49
CA VAL A 23 14.59 -4.39 1.69
C VAL A 23 13.75 -3.19 1.24
N ASP A 24 12.45 -3.22 1.53
CA ASP A 24 11.59 -2.06 1.33
C ASP A 24 11.91 -1.04 2.43
N LEU A 25 12.56 0.07 2.03
CA LEU A 25 12.86 1.21 2.91
C LEU A 25 11.70 2.22 2.95
N ASN A 26 10.54 1.88 2.38
CA ASN A 26 9.45 2.81 2.10
C ASN A 26 8.38 2.87 3.20
N VAL A 27 8.64 2.22 4.33
CA VAL A 27 7.82 2.35 5.52
C VAL A 27 8.16 3.69 6.17
N ASP A 28 7.56 4.77 5.68
CA ASP A 28 7.63 6.08 6.35
C ASP A 28 7.03 5.91 7.75
N PRO A 29 7.84 6.00 8.82
CA PRO A 29 7.34 5.82 10.18
C PRO A 29 6.52 7.03 10.66
N LEU A 30 6.48 8.12 9.90
CA LEU A 30 5.76 9.33 10.29
C LEU A 30 4.25 9.13 10.20
N LEU A 31 3.75 8.54 9.11
CA LEU A 31 2.33 8.31 8.88
C LEU A 31 2.12 6.99 8.13
N GLN A 32 1.52 6.03 8.81
CA GLN A 32 1.18 4.71 8.28
C GLN A 32 -0.33 4.56 8.30
N THR A 33 -0.88 4.16 7.15
CA THR A 33 -2.31 3.92 7.00
C THR A 33 -2.54 2.57 6.34
N ASP A 34 -3.45 1.78 6.90
CA ASP A 34 -3.83 0.48 6.36
C ASP A 34 -5.35 0.27 6.46
N ILE A 35 -5.87 -0.68 5.68
CA ILE A 35 -7.27 -1.10 5.71
C ILE A 35 -7.30 -2.55 6.17
N PRO A 36 -7.35 -2.81 7.50
CA PRO A 36 -7.23 -4.17 8.03
C PRO A 36 -8.45 -5.04 7.70
N TYR A 37 -9.62 -4.43 7.50
CA TYR A 37 -10.82 -5.13 7.05
C TYR A 37 -11.83 -4.19 6.40
N ALA A 38 -12.70 -4.78 5.59
CA ALA A 38 -13.82 -4.14 4.95
C ALA A 38 -15.08 -4.99 5.17
N LEU A 39 -16.22 -4.33 5.40
CA LEU A 39 -17.52 -4.95 5.59
C LEU A 39 -18.41 -4.58 4.41
N SER A 40 -18.87 -5.58 3.66
CA SER A 40 -19.91 -5.40 2.65
C SER A 40 -21.30 -5.49 3.28
N GLU A 41 -22.12 -4.47 3.06
CA GLU A 41 -23.50 -4.39 3.51
C GLU A 41 -24.39 -4.09 2.30
N ARG A 42 -25.19 -5.07 1.86
CA ARG A 42 -26.13 -4.95 0.72
C ARG A 42 -25.45 -4.31 -0.51
N ASP A 43 -25.56 -3.00 -0.67
CA ASP A 43 -25.09 -2.16 -1.77
C ASP A 43 -23.84 -1.31 -1.46
N LYS A 44 -23.24 -1.43 -0.27
CA LYS A 44 -22.15 -0.55 0.20
C LYS A 44 -21.00 -1.31 0.86
N VAL A 45 -19.78 -0.77 0.72
CA VAL A 45 -18.61 -1.24 1.49
C VAL A 45 -18.28 -0.20 2.56
N LYS A 46 -18.10 -0.67 3.79
CA LYS A 46 -17.50 0.09 4.88
C LYS A 46 -16.07 -0.40 5.08
N PHE A 47 -15.11 0.48 4.86
CA PHE A 47 -13.70 0.26 5.10
C PHE A 47 -13.35 0.76 6.49
N THR A 48 -12.68 -0.06 7.28
CA THR A 48 -12.01 0.45 8.48
C THR A 48 -10.64 0.94 8.04
N VAL A 49 -10.41 2.24 8.15
CA VAL A 49 -9.09 2.84 7.90
C VAL A 49 -8.41 2.98 9.24
N HIS A 50 -7.31 2.26 9.41
CA HIS A 50 -6.47 2.31 10.59
C HIS A 50 -5.25 3.18 10.30
N THR A 51 -4.86 3.99 11.28
CA THR A 51 -3.77 4.96 11.13
C THR A 51 -2.87 4.91 12.36
N LYS A 52 -1.56 4.79 12.11
CA LYS A 52 -0.48 4.94 13.08
C LYS A 52 0.40 6.10 12.66
N THR A 53 0.67 7.02 13.57
CA THR A 53 1.40 8.24 13.26
C THR A 53 2.23 8.73 14.44
N THR A 54 3.36 9.35 14.14
CA THR A 54 4.19 10.08 15.11
C THR A 54 4.06 11.60 14.95
N LEU A 55 3.23 12.07 14.00
CA LEU A 55 3.04 13.49 13.73
C LEU A 55 2.20 14.17 14.84
N PRO A 56 2.64 15.32 15.37
CA PRO A 56 1.98 15.99 16.49
C PRO A 56 0.65 16.66 16.11
N THR A 57 0.32 16.73 14.82
CA THR A 57 -0.94 17.30 14.31
C THR A 57 -2.16 16.41 14.58
N PHE A 58 -1.95 15.12 14.85
CA PHE A 58 -3.02 14.18 15.18
C PHE A 58 -3.25 14.13 16.69
N GLN A 59 -4.50 13.93 17.10
CA GLN A 59 -4.89 13.89 18.51
C GLN A 59 -4.42 12.61 19.22
N SER A 60 -4.27 11.51 18.49
CA SER A 60 -3.85 10.20 18.99
C SER A 60 -2.80 9.61 18.06
N PRO A 61 -1.76 8.93 18.59
CA PRO A 61 -0.75 8.26 17.77
C PRO A 61 -1.30 7.04 17.00
N GLU A 62 -2.45 6.51 17.41
CA GLU A 62 -3.10 5.36 16.77
C GLU A 62 -4.62 5.51 16.88
N PHE A 63 -5.34 5.30 15.78
CA PHE A 63 -6.80 5.34 15.74
C PHE A 63 -7.36 4.63 14.50
N SER A 64 -8.65 4.30 14.55
CA SER A 64 -9.40 3.71 13.43
C SER A 64 -10.69 4.46 13.19
N VAL A 65 -11.04 4.60 11.91
CA VAL A 65 -12.31 5.21 11.47
C VAL A 65 -12.98 4.35 10.42
N THR A 66 -14.31 4.42 10.34
CA THR A 66 -15.07 3.76 9.28
C THR A 66 -15.37 4.74 8.15
N ARG A 67 -15.11 4.33 6.91
CA ARG A 67 -15.33 5.13 5.68
C ARG A 67 -16.05 4.31 4.62
N GLN A 68 -16.85 4.98 3.80
CA GLN A 68 -17.48 4.40 2.61
C GLN A 68 -16.75 4.88 1.36
N HIS A 69 -17.05 4.28 0.21
CA HIS A 69 -16.45 4.67 -1.07
C HIS A 69 -16.64 6.17 -1.35
N GLU A 70 -17.84 6.69 -1.05
CA GLU A 70 -18.19 8.10 -1.24
C GLU A 70 -17.31 9.05 -0.42
N ASP A 71 -16.81 8.63 0.76
CA ASP A 71 -15.91 9.46 1.57
C ASP A 71 -14.54 9.64 0.90
N PHE A 72 -14.06 8.60 0.19
CA PHE A 72 -12.80 8.67 -0.57
C PHE A 72 -12.94 9.53 -1.83
N VAL A 73 -14.09 9.44 -2.50
CA VAL A 73 -14.41 10.32 -3.65
C VAL A 73 -14.45 11.78 -3.20
N TRP A 74 -15.15 12.08 -2.11
CA TRP A 74 -15.20 13.42 -1.55
C TRP A 74 -13.80 13.96 -1.17
N LEU A 75 -12.96 13.14 -0.55
CA LEU A 75 -11.59 13.51 -0.21
C LEU A 75 -10.78 13.86 -1.48
N HIS A 76 -10.85 13.01 -2.50
CA HIS A 76 -10.17 13.23 -3.77
C HIS A 76 -10.62 14.54 -4.44
N ASP A 77 -11.93 14.76 -4.53
CA ASP A 77 -12.49 15.95 -5.17
C ASP A 77 -12.06 17.22 -4.41
N THR A 78 -12.08 17.17 -3.07
CA THR A 78 -11.59 18.27 -2.23
C THR A 78 -10.12 18.59 -2.49
N LEU A 79 -9.27 17.57 -2.68
CA LEU A 79 -7.85 17.77 -3.00
C LEU A 79 -7.68 18.40 -4.39
N ILE A 80 -8.47 18.00 -5.39
CA ILE A 80 -8.42 18.56 -6.75
C ILE A 80 -8.90 20.01 -6.79
N GLU A 81 -9.96 20.33 -6.05
CA GLU A 81 -10.54 21.67 -6.01
C GLU A 81 -9.67 22.67 -5.23
N THR A 82 -8.76 22.17 -4.39
CA THR A 82 -7.84 23.01 -3.61
C THR A 82 -6.76 23.61 -4.51
N THR A 83 -6.89 24.90 -4.82
CA THR A 83 -6.00 25.63 -5.74
C THR A 83 -4.53 25.64 -5.32
N ASP A 84 -4.24 25.52 -4.03
CA ASP A 84 -2.86 25.48 -3.52
C ASP A 84 -2.11 24.20 -3.91
N TYR A 85 -2.85 23.16 -4.33
CA TYR A 85 -2.29 21.91 -4.84
C TYR A 85 -2.16 21.89 -6.37
N ALA A 86 -2.45 23.01 -7.05
CA ALA A 86 -2.30 23.10 -8.50
C ALA A 86 -0.86 22.79 -8.94
N GLY A 87 -0.72 21.89 -9.91
CA GLY A 87 0.58 21.43 -10.41
C GLY A 87 1.18 20.25 -9.63
N LEU A 88 0.58 19.84 -8.51
CA LEU A 88 0.92 18.59 -7.85
C LEU A 88 0.20 17.41 -8.52
N ILE A 89 0.80 16.22 -8.39
CA ILE A 89 0.19 14.98 -8.88
C ILE A 89 -0.74 14.45 -7.79
N ILE A 90 -2.04 14.52 -8.05
CA ILE A 90 -3.07 13.89 -7.22
C ILE A 90 -3.37 12.51 -7.83
N LEU A 91 -3.34 11.47 -7.00
CA LEU A 91 -3.65 10.11 -7.44
C LEU A 91 -5.13 9.99 -7.82
N PRO A 92 -5.49 9.14 -8.80
CA PRO A 92 -6.88 8.94 -9.17
C PRO A 92 -7.69 8.37 -8.00
N ALA A 93 -8.96 8.78 -7.89
CA ALA A 93 -9.89 8.22 -6.92
C ALA A 93 -9.98 6.69 -7.05
N PRO A 94 -10.16 5.96 -5.93
CA PRO A 94 -10.41 4.52 -5.97
C PRO A 94 -11.63 4.19 -6.85
N ALA A 95 -11.62 3.06 -7.54
CA ALA A 95 -12.79 2.62 -8.29
C ALA A 95 -13.95 2.26 -7.35
N LYS A 96 -15.19 2.49 -7.80
CA LYS A 96 -16.37 2.09 -7.03
C LYS A 96 -16.40 0.57 -6.87
N PRO A 97 -16.60 0.03 -5.65
CA PRO A 97 -16.79 -1.40 -5.46
C PRO A 97 -17.98 -1.90 -6.28
N ASP A 98 -17.77 -2.92 -7.10
CA ASP A 98 -18.83 -3.58 -7.84
C ASP A 98 -19.39 -4.74 -7.02
N PHE A 99 -20.70 -4.73 -6.81
CA PHE A 99 -21.45 -5.76 -6.08
C PHE A 99 -22.37 -6.57 -6.99
N ASN A 100 -22.47 -6.19 -8.26
CA ASN A 100 -23.14 -7.01 -9.25
C ASN A 100 -22.15 -8.12 -9.60
N GLY A 101 -22.28 -9.26 -8.92
CA GLY A 101 -21.56 -10.47 -9.32
C GLY A 101 -21.86 -10.86 -10.78
N PRO A 102 -21.11 -11.84 -11.34
CA PRO A 102 -21.43 -12.41 -12.66
C PRO A 102 -22.84 -13.01 -12.72
#